data_AF-A0A086L7U3-F1
#
_entry.id   AF-A0A086L7U3-F1
#
_cell.length_a   1.000
_cell.length_b   1.000
_cell.length_c   1.000
_cell.angle_alpha   90.00
_cell.angle_beta   90.00
_cell.angle_gamma   90.00
#
_symmetry.space_group_name_H-M   'P 1'
#
loop_
_entity.id
_entity.type
_entity.pdbx_description
1 polymer ?
#
loop_
_entity_poly.entity_id
_entity_poly.type
_entity_poly.pdbx_seq_one_letter_code
_entity_poly.pdbx_strand_id
1 'polypeptide(L)'
;MAFLASRGACCLYALRRFRPVHAARPKEVSIHPSYFESPHPFVIWEPLNEAWEVYFYENLKKSAKPFPVKKFGIARAKREALLFLEQMKLEGKLEKPTFSSGVDGVTFDQVTGSWICRFVDEEGRCVSRGFGADFHGFEEARKLAIERQAEMKKVEATGLGPRMRLVKEK
;
A
#
# COMPACT_ATOMS: atom_id res chain seq x y z
N MET A 1 51.91 68.84 25.71
CA MET A 1 51.27 67.61 26.21
C MET A 1 49.88 67.49 25.57
N ALA A 2 49.55 66.24 25.21
CA ALA A 2 48.37 65.65 24.57
C ALA A 2 47.06 66.48 24.53
N PHE A 3 46.47 66.73 23.37
CA PHE A 3 45.68 65.87 22.45
C PHE A 3 44.21 65.70 22.84
N LEU A 4 43.36 66.20 21.95
CA LEU A 4 41.91 66.34 22.00
C LEU A 4 41.17 64.99 22.10
N ALA A 5 40.13 64.97 22.95
CA ALA A 5 39.17 63.89 23.04
C ALA A 5 38.31 63.81 21.77
N SER A 6 38.60 62.85 20.90
CA SER A 6 37.77 62.51 19.74
C SER A 6 36.67 61.55 20.15
N ARG A 7 35.43 62.02 20.02
CA ARG A 7 34.21 61.21 19.93
C ARG A 7 34.35 60.22 18.77
N GLY A 8 34.18 58.93 19.03
CA GLY A 8 34.16 57.91 17.99
C GLY A 8 33.38 56.70 18.47
N ALA A 9 32.08 56.70 18.14
CA ALA A 9 31.13 55.65 18.46
C ALA A 9 31.60 54.26 17.97
N CYS A 10 32.19 53.48 18.87
CA CYS A 10 32.46 52.06 18.65
C CYS A 10 31.32 51.25 19.26
N CYS A 11 30.10 51.28 18.70
CA CYS A 11 29.02 50.38 19.16
C CYS A 11 27.79 50.29 18.24
N LEU A 12 27.95 50.06 16.93
CA LEU A 12 26.79 49.81 16.04
C LEU A 12 26.81 48.48 15.28
N TYR A 13 27.78 47.60 15.50
CA TYR A 13 27.85 46.31 14.78
C TYR A 13 27.32 45.08 15.54
N ALA A 14 26.73 45.25 16.72
CA ALA A 14 26.31 44.14 17.58
C ALA A 14 24.78 43.94 17.71
N LEU A 15 23.94 44.81 17.15
CA LEU A 15 22.49 44.81 17.43
C LEU A 15 21.63 43.85 16.57
N ARG A 16 22.20 43.01 15.70
CA ARG A 16 21.40 42.12 14.82
C ARG A 16 21.96 40.71 14.60
N ARG A 17 22.42 40.03 15.65
CA ARG A 17 22.83 38.61 15.56
C ARG A 17 22.04 37.61 16.40
N PHE A 18 20.91 38.00 16.98
CA PHE A 18 19.91 37.02 17.38
C PHE A 18 19.04 36.67 16.18
N ARG A 19 19.45 35.63 15.44
CA ARG A 19 18.57 34.96 14.48
C ARG A 19 17.98 33.75 15.19
N PRO A 20 16.75 33.80 15.72
CA PRO A 20 16.15 32.64 16.36
C PRO A 20 16.17 31.48 15.38
N VAL A 21 16.79 30.37 15.79
CA VAL A 21 16.99 29.16 14.97
C VAL A 21 15.64 28.61 14.45
N HIS A 22 14.55 28.97 15.13
CA HIS A 22 13.19 28.47 14.92
C HIS A 22 12.28 29.52 14.26
N ALA A 23 12.82 30.67 13.84
CA ALA A 23 12.03 31.60 13.03
C ALA A 23 11.63 30.90 11.73
N ALA A 24 10.32 30.72 11.53
CA ALA A 24 9.78 30.24 10.28
C ALA A 24 10.25 31.19 9.17
N ARG A 25 11.11 30.69 8.29
CA ARG A 25 11.48 31.36 7.05
C ARG A 25 10.71 30.66 5.95
N PRO A 26 9.47 31.08 5.63
CA PRO A 26 8.82 30.59 4.42
C PRO A 26 9.75 30.95 3.27
N LYS A 27 10.35 29.93 2.66
CA LYS A 27 11.13 30.09 1.43
C LYS A 27 10.14 29.88 0.30
N GLU A 28 9.64 30.98 -0.24
CA GLU A 28 8.95 30.94 -1.53
C GLU A 28 9.97 30.55 -2.60
N VAL A 29 9.61 29.55 -3.38
CA VAL A 29 10.43 28.98 -4.43
C VAL A 29 9.52 28.75 -5.64
N SER A 30 9.91 29.30 -6.79
CA SER A 30 9.25 28.98 -8.05
C SER A 30 9.78 27.64 -8.54
N ILE A 31 8.86 26.72 -8.81
CA ILE A 31 9.18 25.39 -9.31
C ILE A 31 8.59 25.26 -10.70
N HIS A 32 9.37 24.69 -11.63
CA HIS A 32 8.89 24.43 -12.97
C HIS A 32 7.75 23.38 -12.95
N PRO A 33 6.67 23.53 -13.75
CA PRO A 33 5.54 22.60 -13.77
C PRO A 33 5.92 21.13 -13.96
N SER A 34 6.99 20.85 -14.72
CA SER A 34 7.49 19.48 -14.95
C SER A 34 7.99 18.76 -13.70
N TYR A 35 8.19 19.47 -12.59
CA TYR A 35 8.51 18.82 -11.33
C TYR A 35 7.36 17.91 -10.89
N PHE A 36 6.12 18.39 -11.00
CA PHE A 36 4.90 17.72 -10.54
C PHE A 36 4.45 16.57 -11.46
N GLU A 37 5.07 16.44 -12.62
CA GLU A 37 4.81 15.32 -13.53
C GLU A 37 5.27 14.01 -12.88
N SER A 38 4.33 13.05 -12.80
CA SER A 38 4.56 11.75 -12.20
C SER A 38 5.51 10.94 -13.09
N PRO A 39 6.71 10.55 -12.59
CA PRO A 39 7.65 9.77 -13.37
C PRO A 39 7.19 8.31 -13.54
N HIS A 40 6.29 7.82 -12.69
CA HIS A 40 5.83 6.43 -12.69
C HIS A 40 4.39 6.33 -12.14
N PRO A 41 3.57 5.35 -12.56
CA PRO A 41 2.17 5.23 -12.09
C PRO A 41 2.02 5.08 -10.56
N PHE A 42 3.02 4.49 -9.89
CA PHE A 42 3.02 4.28 -8.44
C PHE A 42 3.56 5.48 -7.64
N VAL A 43 4.09 6.51 -8.32
CA VAL A 43 4.67 7.69 -7.68
C VAL A 43 3.85 8.90 -8.07
N ILE A 44 3.07 9.41 -7.13
CA ILE A 44 2.10 10.48 -7.35
C ILE A 44 2.47 11.67 -6.48
N TRP A 45 2.32 12.87 -7.03
CA TRP A 45 2.45 14.09 -6.26
C TRP A 45 1.12 14.40 -5.55
N GLU A 46 1.17 14.51 -4.22
CA GLU A 46 0.03 14.92 -3.40
C GLU A 46 0.12 16.44 -3.11
N PRO A 47 -0.74 17.26 -3.72
CA PRO A 47 -0.66 18.72 -3.59
C PRO A 47 -1.03 19.22 -2.19
N LEU A 48 -1.90 18.53 -1.44
CA LEU A 48 -2.32 18.99 -0.12
C LEU A 48 -1.20 18.95 0.91
N ASN A 49 -0.41 17.87 0.88
CA ASN A 49 0.70 17.65 1.81
C ASN A 49 2.06 18.07 1.25
N GLU A 50 2.08 18.55 0.00
CA GLU A 50 3.29 18.86 -0.77
C GLU A 50 4.32 17.71 -0.67
N ALA A 51 3.85 16.49 -0.94
CA ALA A 51 4.61 15.27 -0.74
C ALA A 51 4.55 14.36 -1.96
N TRP A 52 5.66 13.66 -2.22
CA TRP A 52 5.63 12.53 -3.14
C TRP A 52 5.14 11.30 -2.40
N GLU A 53 4.09 10.66 -2.90
CA GLU A 53 3.58 9.41 -2.35
C GLU A 53 3.96 8.25 -3.25
N VAL A 54 4.56 7.23 -2.64
CA VAL A 54 4.84 5.97 -3.32
C VAL A 54 3.85 4.93 -2.82
N TYR A 55 3.06 4.40 -3.74
CA TYR A 55 2.07 3.35 -3.48
C TYR A 55 2.71 1.98 -3.63
N PHE A 56 2.44 1.10 -2.67
CA PHE A 56 2.92 -0.28 -2.64
C PHE A 56 1.92 -1.17 -1.90
N TYR A 57 2.05 -2.49 -2.06
CA TYR A 57 1.25 -3.46 -1.33
C TYR A 57 2.05 -4.04 -0.17
N GLU A 58 1.49 -3.93 1.03
CA GLU A 58 2.06 -4.50 2.24
C GLU A 58 0.94 -5.22 2.99
N ASN A 59 1.20 -6.47 3.38
CA ASN A 59 0.23 -7.28 4.14
C ASN A 59 -1.17 -7.29 3.48
N LEU A 60 -1.22 -7.44 2.15
CA LEU A 60 -2.44 -7.47 1.32
C LEU A 60 -3.20 -6.14 1.24
N LYS A 61 -2.72 -5.10 1.92
CA LYS A 61 -3.30 -3.77 1.91
C LYS A 61 -2.49 -2.86 1.01
N LYS A 62 -3.17 -1.96 0.32
CA LYS A 62 -2.52 -0.88 -0.44
C LYS A 62 -2.09 0.18 0.55
N SER A 63 -0.77 0.33 0.70
CA SER A 63 -0.15 1.32 1.56
C SER A 63 0.50 2.41 0.71
N ALA A 64 0.67 3.59 1.30
CA ALA A 64 1.38 4.70 0.68
C ALA A 64 2.43 5.24 1.65
N LYS A 65 3.63 5.51 1.15
CA LYS A 65 4.70 6.13 1.93
C LYS A 65 4.91 7.56 1.44
N PRO A 66 4.66 8.58 2.27
CA PRO A 66 4.85 9.98 1.89
C PRO A 66 6.31 10.42 2.04
N PHE A 67 6.78 11.23 1.10
CA PHE A 67 8.07 11.90 1.07
C PHE A 67 7.85 13.42 0.97
N PRO A 68 7.69 14.12 2.12
CA PRO A 68 7.35 15.54 2.14
C PRO A 68 8.51 16.42 1.68
N VAL A 69 8.22 17.39 0.81
CA VAL A 69 9.22 18.36 0.34
C VAL A 69 9.75 19.23 1.49
N LYS A 70 8.91 19.53 2.49
CA LYS A 70 9.32 20.28 3.69
C LYS A 70 10.46 19.61 4.47
N LYS A 71 10.52 18.28 4.46
CA LYS A 71 11.53 17.50 5.20
C LYS A 71 12.80 17.28 4.37
N PHE A 72 12.66 16.90 3.11
CA PHE A 72 13.79 16.49 2.27
C PHE A 72 14.31 17.60 1.34
N GLY A 73 13.46 18.58 1.01
CA GLY A 73 13.67 19.53 -0.08
C GLY A 73 13.18 18.99 -1.42
N ILE A 74 12.99 19.89 -2.40
CA ILE A 74 12.34 19.60 -3.69
C ILE A 74 13.05 18.46 -4.45
N ALA A 75 14.31 18.66 -4.82
CA ALA A 75 15.05 17.70 -5.63
C ALA A 75 15.28 16.35 -4.91
N ARG A 76 15.51 16.41 -3.59
CA ARG A 76 15.80 15.20 -2.80
C ARG A 76 14.54 14.39 -2.56
N ALA A 77 13.39 15.01 -2.28
CA ALA A 77 12.13 14.29 -2.08
C ALA A 77 11.79 13.40 -3.28
N LYS A 78 11.90 13.96 -4.50
CA LYS A 78 11.66 13.20 -5.75
C LYS A 78 12.65 12.03 -5.91
N ARG A 79 13.94 12.26 -5.60
CA ARG A 79 14.96 11.20 -5.69
C ARG A 79 14.73 10.07 -4.70
N GLU A 80 14.45 10.40 -3.44
CA GLU A 80 14.22 9.40 -2.38
C GLU A 80 12.95 8.57 -2.67
N ALA A 81 11.90 9.19 -3.23
CA ALA A 81 10.71 8.48 -3.67
C ALA A 81 11.01 7.48 -4.79
N LEU A 82 11.86 7.84 -5.75
CA LEU A 82 12.30 6.95 -6.83
C LEU A 82 13.16 5.79 -6.32
N LEU A 83 14.10 6.07 -5.40
CA LEU A 83 14.91 5.02 -4.77
C LEU A 83 14.04 4.02 -3.99
N PHE A 84 13.04 4.53 -3.26
CA PHE A 84 12.11 3.66 -2.54
C PHE A 84 11.25 2.82 -3.50
N LEU A 85 10.83 3.39 -4.64
CA LEU A 85 10.14 2.64 -5.68
C LEU A 85 11.01 1.51 -6.23
N GLU A 86 12.29 1.76 -6.53
CA GLU A 86 13.24 0.73 -6.98
C GLU A 86 13.40 -0.38 -5.95
N GLN A 87 13.47 -0.02 -4.67
CA GLN A 87 13.48 -0.99 -3.57
C GLN A 87 12.20 -1.86 -3.57
N MET A 88 11.01 -1.25 -3.69
CA MET A 88 9.74 -2.00 -3.74
C MET A 88 9.61 -2.88 -5.00
N LYS A 89 10.23 -2.49 -6.12
CA LYS A 89 10.35 -3.34 -7.32
C LYS A 89 11.15 -4.60 -7.03
N LEU A 90 12.31 -4.45 -6.40
CA LEU A 90 13.16 -5.58 -6.05
C LEU A 90 12.49 -6.53 -5.06
N GLU A 91 11.72 -6.00 -4.12
CA GLU A 91 10.94 -6.80 -3.16
C GLU A 91 9.67 -7.43 -3.76
N GLY A 92 9.28 -7.07 -4.99
CA GLY A 92 8.07 -7.58 -5.65
C GLY A 92 6.75 -7.09 -5.02
N LYS A 93 6.79 -5.98 -4.26
CA LYS A 93 5.63 -5.44 -3.51
C LYS A 93 4.77 -4.45 -4.28
N LEU A 94 5.05 -4.20 -5.56
CA LEU A 94 4.28 -3.25 -6.37
C LEU A 94 2.99 -3.83 -6.93
N GLU A 95 2.96 -5.13 -7.13
CA GLU A 95 1.80 -5.82 -7.68
C GLU A 95 0.87 -6.25 -6.55
N LYS A 96 -0.43 -6.31 -6.87
CA LYS A 96 -1.42 -6.81 -5.93
C LYS A 96 -1.13 -8.29 -5.68
N PRO A 97 -0.89 -8.70 -4.42
CA PRO A 97 -0.66 -10.10 -4.11
C PRO A 97 -1.89 -10.90 -4.53
N THR A 98 -1.70 -11.87 -5.42
CA THR A 98 -2.76 -12.73 -5.91
C THR A 98 -2.46 -14.14 -5.43
N PHE A 99 -3.39 -14.73 -4.69
CA PHE A 99 -3.24 -16.09 -4.17
C PHE A 99 -4.15 -17.03 -4.94
N SER A 100 -3.55 -17.90 -5.73
CA SER A 100 -4.23 -19.03 -6.34
C SER A 100 -3.82 -20.31 -5.62
N SER A 101 -4.79 -21.12 -5.22
CA SER A 101 -4.55 -22.45 -4.65
C SER A 101 -3.98 -23.43 -5.68
N GLY A 102 -4.17 -23.17 -6.98
CA GLY A 102 -3.89 -24.08 -8.09
C GLY A 102 -5.00 -25.12 -8.32
N VAL A 103 -6.08 -25.08 -7.54
CA VAL A 103 -7.19 -26.03 -7.61
C VAL A 103 -8.48 -25.32 -8.00
N ASP A 104 -9.15 -25.84 -9.03
CA ASP A 104 -10.43 -25.31 -9.48
C ASP A 104 -11.49 -25.39 -8.37
N GLY A 105 -12.02 -24.21 -8.03
CA GLY A 105 -13.04 -24.03 -6.99
C GLY A 105 -12.50 -23.54 -5.64
N VAL A 106 -11.18 -23.43 -5.43
CA VAL A 106 -10.60 -22.92 -4.18
C VAL A 106 -9.93 -21.57 -4.40
N THR A 107 -10.53 -20.52 -3.84
CA THR A 107 -10.06 -19.13 -3.98
C THR A 107 -9.83 -18.50 -2.60
N PHE A 108 -8.79 -17.69 -2.46
CA PHE A 108 -8.59 -16.92 -1.24
C PHE A 108 -9.32 -15.58 -1.32
N ASP A 109 -10.19 -15.32 -0.34
CA ASP A 109 -10.80 -14.00 -0.16
C ASP A 109 -9.93 -13.15 0.77
N GLN A 110 -9.41 -12.06 0.22
CA GLN A 110 -8.54 -11.13 0.93
C GLN A 110 -9.29 -10.24 1.92
N VAL A 111 -10.61 -10.06 1.73
CA VAL A 111 -11.42 -9.20 2.60
C VAL A 111 -11.71 -9.90 3.92
N THR A 112 -12.13 -11.16 3.84
CA THR A 112 -12.42 -11.99 5.02
C THR A 112 -11.20 -12.77 5.52
N GLY A 113 -10.06 -12.70 4.83
CA GLY A 113 -8.86 -13.45 5.17
C GLY A 113 -9.07 -14.97 5.16
N SER A 114 -9.99 -15.46 4.33
CA SER A 114 -10.46 -16.84 4.36
C SER A 114 -10.26 -17.56 3.03
N TRP A 115 -9.86 -18.83 3.09
CA TRP A 115 -9.87 -19.72 1.93
C TRP A 115 -11.29 -20.24 1.69
N ILE A 116 -11.87 -19.88 0.55
CA ILE A 116 -13.22 -20.27 0.16
C ILE A 116 -13.11 -21.43 -0.83
N CYS A 117 -13.72 -22.57 -0.50
CA CYS A 117 -13.96 -23.65 -1.44
C CYS A 117 -15.42 -23.64 -1.90
N ARG A 118 -15.65 -23.80 -3.21
CA ARG A 118 -16.98 -23.90 -3.82
C ARG A 118 -17.16 -25.29 -4.39
N PHE A 119 -18.20 -25.99 -3.94
CA PHE A 119 -18.53 -27.34 -4.38
C PHE A 119 -20.03 -27.47 -4.60
N VAL A 120 -20.43 -28.57 -5.22
CA VAL A 120 -21.83 -28.92 -5.43
C VAL A 120 -22.20 -29.99 -4.40
N ASP A 121 -23.28 -29.76 -3.66
CA ASP A 121 -23.83 -30.75 -2.73
C ASP A 121 -24.50 -31.91 -3.49
N GLU A 122 -24.79 -33.01 -2.78
CA GLU A 122 -25.54 -34.18 -3.30
C GLU A 122 -26.89 -33.79 -3.93
N GLU A 123 -27.50 -32.69 -3.46
CA GLU A 123 -28.75 -32.14 -4.00
C GLU A 123 -28.58 -31.27 -5.25
N GLY A 124 -27.36 -31.16 -5.79
CA GLY A 124 -27.04 -30.33 -6.95
C GLY A 124 -27.02 -28.82 -6.65
N ARG A 125 -26.89 -28.42 -5.39
CA ARG A 125 -26.82 -27.01 -4.98
C ARG A 125 -25.37 -26.55 -4.90
N CYS A 126 -25.04 -25.39 -5.48
CA CYS A 126 -23.72 -24.78 -5.31
C CYS A 126 -23.60 -24.21 -3.89
N VAL A 127 -22.67 -24.76 -3.11
CA VAL A 127 -22.39 -24.33 -1.75
C VAL A 127 -20.94 -23.86 -1.66
N SER A 128 -20.72 -22.85 -0.81
CA SER A 128 -19.40 -22.31 -0.52
C SER A 128 -19.09 -22.47 0.97
N ARG A 129 -17.90 -22.98 1.30
CA ARG A 129 -17.38 -23.06 2.67
C ARG A 129 -16.10 -22.24 2.77
N GLY A 130 -16.02 -21.38 3.79
CA GLY A 130 -14.84 -20.57 4.09
C GLY A 130 -14.06 -21.12 5.29
N PHE A 131 -12.73 -21.14 5.18
CA PHE A 131 -11.79 -21.46 6.26
C PHE A 131 -10.94 -20.23 6.55
N GLY A 132 -11.12 -19.63 7.73
CA GLY A 132 -10.41 -18.40 8.11
C GLY A 132 -8.94 -18.64 8.45
N ALA A 133 -8.07 -17.77 7.94
CA ALA A 133 -6.66 -17.77 8.30
C ALA A 133 -6.41 -17.35 9.76
N ASP A 134 -7.33 -16.61 10.37
CA ASP A 134 -7.21 -16.18 11.77
C ASP A 134 -7.30 -17.36 12.76
N PHE A 135 -8.06 -18.41 12.40
CA PHE A 135 -8.26 -19.57 13.26
C PHE A 135 -7.29 -20.72 12.93
N HIS A 136 -7.06 -21.00 11.64
CA HIS A 136 -6.24 -22.13 11.20
C HIS A 136 -4.83 -21.72 10.74
N GLY A 137 -4.54 -20.43 10.57
CA GLY A 137 -3.34 -19.98 9.86
C GLY A 137 -3.48 -20.07 8.33
N PHE A 138 -2.70 -19.28 7.61
CA PHE A 138 -2.86 -19.09 6.16
C PHE A 138 -2.65 -20.39 5.36
N GLU A 139 -1.63 -21.18 5.70
CA GLU A 139 -1.29 -22.40 4.98
C GLU A 139 -2.18 -23.59 5.35
N GLU A 140 -2.54 -23.75 6.61
CA GLU A 140 -3.40 -24.87 7.03
C GLU A 140 -4.84 -24.65 6.56
N ALA A 141 -5.35 -23.42 6.62
CA ALA A 141 -6.64 -23.07 6.02
C ALA A 141 -6.69 -23.42 4.52
N ARG A 142 -5.58 -23.22 3.80
CA ARG A 142 -5.46 -23.60 2.39
C ARG A 142 -5.56 -25.12 2.21
N LYS A 143 -4.83 -25.90 3.02
CA LYS A 143 -4.84 -27.36 2.96
C LYS A 143 -6.23 -27.92 3.24
N LEU A 144 -6.88 -27.44 4.30
CA LEU A 144 -8.25 -27.84 4.67
C LEU A 144 -9.27 -27.54 3.55
N ALA A 145 -9.15 -26.37 2.90
CA ALA A 145 -10.01 -26.02 1.78
C ALA A 145 -9.82 -26.97 0.57
N ILE A 146 -8.57 -27.36 0.28
CA ILE A 146 -8.24 -28.31 -0.81
C ILE A 146 -8.75 -29.71 -0.48
N GLU A 147 -8.50 -30.20 0.74
CA GLU A 147 -8.96 -31.51 1.21
C GLU A 147 -10.48 -31.60 1.13
N ARG A 148 -11.19 -30.58 1.64
CA ARG A 148 -12.64 -30.54 1.58
C ARG A 148 -13.18 -30.51 0.15
N GLN A 149 -12.52 -29.76 -0.75
CA GLN A 149 -12.88 -29.74 -2.17
C GLN A 149 -12.70 -31.12 -2.82
N ALA A 150 -11.63 -31.84 -2.47
CA ALA A 150 -11.35 -33.17 -2.99
C ALA A 150 -12.34 -34.22 -2.48
N GLU A 151 -12.75 -34.14 -1.20
CA GLU A 151 -13.81 -34.97 -0.63
C GLU A 151 -15.13 -34.79 -1.38
N MET A 152 -15.57 -33.55 -1.56
CA MET A 152 -16.86 -33.28 -2.21
C MET A 152 -16.84 -33.65 -3.70
N LYS A 153 -15.71 -33.47 -4.39
CA LYS A 153 -15.54 -33.97 -5.77
C LYS A 153 -15.62 -35.49 -5.85
N LYS A 154 -15.13 -36.23 -4.85
CA LYS A 154 -15.29 -37.70 -4.80
C LYS A 154 -16.76 -38.07 -4.60
N VAL A 155 -17.48 -37.37 -3.73
CA VAL A 155 -18.92 -37.58 -3.51
C VAL A 155 -19.72 -37.32 -4.79
N GLU A 156 -19.43 -36.24 -5.51
CA GLU A 156 -20.01 -35.94 -6.82
C GLU A 156 -19.73 -37.06 -7.85
N ALA A 157 -18.54 -37.67 -7.79
CA ALA A 157 -18.19 -38.78 -8.68
C ALA A 157 -18.85 -40.11 -8.30
N THR A 158 -19.14 -40.36 -7.02
CA THR A 158 -19.75 -41.62 -6.55
C THR A 158 -21.27 -41.58 -6.45
N GLY A 159 -21.88 -40.39 -6.38
CA GLY A 159 -23.32 -40.18 -6.26
C GLY A 159 -23.91 -39.60 -7.55
N LEU A 160 -24.91 -40.30 -8.11
CA LEU A 160 -25.78 -39.91 -9.22
C LEU A 160 -25.89 -38.38 -9.42
N GLY A 161 -25.47 -37.92 -10.60
CA GLY A 161 -25.46 -36.51 -11.00
C GLY A 161 -26.80 -35.78 -10.81
N PRO A 162 -26.80 -34.44 -10.98
CA PRO A 162 -27.87 -33.58 -10.50
C PRO A 162 -29.24 -34.05 -11.00
N ARG A 163 -30.08 -34.48 -10.05
CA ARG A 163 -31.51 -34.67 -10.25
C ARG A 163 -32.10 -33.30 -10.60
N MET A 164 -32.16 -33.01 -11.90
CA MET A 164 -32.75 -31.78 -12.43
C MET A 164 -34.07 -31.53 -11.73
N ARG A 165 -34.19 -30.37 -11.06
CA ARG A 165 -35.47 -29.93 -10.50
C ARG A 165 -36.44 -29.81 -11.66
N LEU A 166 -37.47 -30.67 -11.65
CA LEU A 166 -38.66 -30.48 -12.48
C LEU A 166 -39.13 -29.04 -12.27
N VAL A 167 -39.13 -28.29 -13.37
CA VAL A 167 -39.68 -26.94 -13.43
C VAL A 167 -41.10 -27.03 -12.88
N LYS A 168 -41.39 -26.29 -11.81
CA LYS A 168 -42.77 -26.11 -11.36
C LYS A 168 -43.52 -25.47 -12.53
N GLU A 169 -44.38 -26.24 -13.19
CA GLU A 169 -45.31 -25.67 -14.16
C GLU A 169 -46.22 -24.66 -13.45
N LYS A 170 -46.58 -23.64 -14.25
CA LYS A 170 -47.12 -22.32 -13.89
C LYS A 170 -48.25 -22.30 -12.88
#